data_AF-A0A4Y8SWW7-F1
#
_entry.id   AF-A0A4Y8SWW7-F1
#
_cell.length_a   1.000
_cell.length_b   1.000
_cell.length_c   1.000
_cell.angle_alpha   90.00
_cell.angle_beta   90.00
_cell.angle_gamma   90.00
#
_symmetry.space_group_name_H-M   'P 1'
#
loop_
_entity.id
_entity.type
_entity.pdbx_description
1 polymer ?
#
loop_
_entity_poly.entity_id
_entity_poly.type
_entity_poly.pdbx_seq_one_letter_code
_entity_poly.pdbx_strand_id
1 'polypeptide(L)'
;SSGTLTFTSATAAGTGVTVASRGTVEYKSDKGYTVNGTGDTMTSTAATASTLTKVSDIDVSTVDGSTKALKIIDGALSAVNGQRASFGALQSRFETTVNNLQSTSENMSASRSRIQDADFAAETANLSRSQILQQ
;
A
#
# COMPACT_ATOMS: atom_id res chain seq x y z
N SER A 1 12.16 -6.90 -8.63
CA SER A 1 12.81 -7.85 -9.56
C SER A 1 13.96 -7.13 -10.24
N SER A 2 15.19 -7.57 -10.03
CA SER A 2 16.37 -7.05 -10.71
C SER A 2 16.42 -7.62 -12.13
N GLY A 3 15.86 -6.89 -13.10
CA GLY A 3 16.02 -7.20 -14.52
C GLY A 3 17.33 -6.62 -15.04
N THR A 4 18.27 -7.47 -15.42
CA THR A 4 19.50 -7.05 -16.09
C THR A 4 19.16 -6.59 -17.50
N LEU A 5 19.42 -5.31 -17.80
CA LEU A 5 19.27 -4.76 -19.16
C LEU A 5 20.46 -5.22 -20.01
N THR A 6 20.24 -6.13 -20.95
CA THR A 6 21.26 -6.57 -21.89
C THR A 6 21.12 -5.81 -23.20
N PHE A 7 22.05 -4.89 -23.49
CA PHE A 7 22.18 -4.32 -24.83
C PHE A 7 22.98 -5.29 -25.71
N THR A 8 22.39 -5.79 -26.79
CA THR A 8 23.14 -6.53 -27.81
C THR A 8 24.04 -5.55 -28.55
N SER A 9 25.35 -5.62 -28.29
CA SER A 9 26.33 -4.88 -29.07
C SER A 9 26.34 -5.43 -30.51
N ALA A 10 26.12 -4.57 -31.49
CA ALA A 10 26.41 -4.94 -32.88
C ALA A 10 27.94 -4.91 -33.08
N THR A 11 28.47 -5.90 -33.81
CA THR A 11 29.91 -6.09 -33.98
C THR A 11 30.47 -5.04 -34.94
N ALA A 12 31.55 -4.35 -34.55
CA ALA A 12 32.25 -3.38 -35.38
C ALA A 12 32.97 -4.08 -36.54
N ALA A 13 32.70 -3.70 -37.78
CA ALA A 13 33.35 -4.22 -38.99
C ALA A 13 34.64 -3.46 -39.35
N GLY A 14 35.55 -3.25 -38.38
CA GLY A 14 36.85 -2.63 -38.62
C GLY A 14 37.40 -1.79 -37.46
N THR A 15 38.71 -1.58 -37.45
CA THR A 15 39.43 -0.78 -36.44
C THR A 15 39.00 0.69 -36.52
N GLY A 16 38.41 1.23 -35.44
CA GLY A 16 37.96 2.62 -35.35
C GLY A 16 36.45 2.85 -35.51
N VAL A 17 35.64 1.79 -35.64
CA VAL A 17 34.18 1.89 -35.74
C VAL A 17 33.52 1.79 -34.36
N THR A 18 32.91 2.88 -33.89
CA THR A 18 32.05 2.87 -32.70
C THR A 18 30.66 2.34 -33.08
N VAL A 19 30.27 1.20 -32.52
CA VAL A 19 28.92 0.66 -32.69
C VAL A 19 28.05 1.04 -31.49
N ALA A 20 27.03 1.86 -31.73
CA ALA A 20 26.06 2.24 -30.70
C ALA A 20 24.77 1.43 -30.87
N SER A 21 24.48 0.53 -29.93
CA SER A 21 23.16 -0.07 -29.77
C SER A 21 22.21 0.95 -29.12
N ARG A 22 21.27 1.48 -29.91
CA ARG A 22 20.29 2.49 -29.45
C ARG A 22 18.98 1.81 -29.06
N GLY A 23 18.60 1.94 -27.79
CA GLY A 23 17.29 1.52 -27.27
C GLY A 23 16.75 2.57 -26.31
N THR A 24 15.42 2.64 -26.17
CA THR A 24 14.77 3.53 -25.21
C THR A 24 14.43 2.75 -23.95
N VAL A 25 14.87 3.25 -22.79
CA VAL A 25 14.46 2.73 -21.47
C VAL A 25 13.53 3.76 -20.84
N GLU A 26 12.29 3.36 -20.57
CA GLU A 26 11.29 4.21 -19.91
C GLU A 26 11.09 3.74 -18.47
N TYR A 27 11.35 4.62 -17.50
CA TYR A 27 11.12 4.36 -16.08
C TYR A 27 9.82 5.06 -15.64
N LYS A 28 8.96 4.33 -14.91
CA LYS A 28 7.69 4.86 -14.37
C LYS A 28 7.71 4.72 -12.85
N SER A 29 7.54 5.82 -12.14
CA SER A 29 7.54 5.86 -10.67
C SER A 29 6.71 7.04 -10.15
N ASP A 30 6.06 6.87 -9.01
CA ASP A 30 5.37 7.93 -8.25
C ASP A 30 6.35 8.88 -7.53
N LYS A 31 7.64 8.51 -7.47
CA LYS A 31 8.74 9.28 -6.88
C LYS A 31 9.91 9.42 -7.86
N GLY A 32 10.83 10.34 -7.58
CA GLY A 32 12.07 10.46 -8.35
C GLY A 32 12.85 9.14 -8.37
N TYR A 33 13.37 8.78 -9.54
CA TYR A 33 14.24 7.62 -9.72
C TYR A 33 15.66 8.08 -10.08
N THR A 34 16.65 7.37 -9.58
CA THR A 34 18.06 7.58 -9.91
C THR A 34 18.59 6.37 -10.66
N VAL A 35 19.41 6.61 -11.68
CA VAL A 35 20.08 5.56 -12.43
C VAL A 35 21.57 5.68 -12.17
N ASN A 36 22.12 4.74 -11.41
CA ASN A 36 23.56 4.65 -11.13
C ASN A 36 24.20 3.65 -12.09
N GLY A 37 25.03 4.14 -13.01
CA GLY A 37 25.83 3.30 -13.91
C GLY A 37 27.25 3.14 -13.37
N THR A 38 27.68 1.91 -13.09
CA THR A 38 29.10 1.56 -12.87
C THR A 38 29.50 0.51 -13.91
N GLY A 39 29.96 0.92 -15.10
CA GLY A 39 30.39 0.03 -16.19
C GLY A 39 30.25 0.61 -17.61
N ASP A 40 30.75 -0.13 -18.61
CA ASP A 40 30.89 0.24 -20.03
C ASP A 40 29.55 0.27 -20.80
N THR A 41 28.75 1.29 -20.48
CA THR A 41 27.81 2.05 -21.33
C THR A 41 26.41 2.20 -20.71
N MET A 42 26.27 3.24 -19.89
CA MET A 42 25.05 4.05 -19.83
C MET A 42 25.46 5.52 -19.87
N THR A 43 25.72 6.05 -21.06
CA THR A 43 26.01 7.47 -21.27
C THR A 43 24.71 8.25 -21.36
N SER A 44 24.23 8.75 -20.21
CA SER A 44 23.24 9.83 -20.19
C SER A 44 23.96 11.12 -20.62
N THR A 45 23.78 11.59 -21.85
CA THR A 45 24.41 12.84 -22.38
C THR A 45 23.84 14.13 -21.74
N ALA A 46 23.19 14.01 -20.60
CA ALA A 46 22.94 15.08 -19.66
C ALA A 46 22.70 14.41 -18.30
N ALA A 47 23.22 14.99 -17.22
CA ALA A 47 22.77 14.69 -15.87
C ALA A 47 21.31 15.13 -15.71
N THR A 48 20.40 14.42 -16.37
CA THR A 48 18.96 14.68 -16.27
C THR A 48 18.49 13.81 -15.13
N ALA A 49 18.51 14.37 -13.93
CA ALA A 49 17.62 13.88 -12.89
C ALA A 49 16.21 13.81 -13.51
N SER A 50 15.52 12.68 -13.35
CA SER A 50 14.16 12.54 -13.88
C SER A 50 13.31 13.70 -13.38
N THR A 51 12.80 14.52 -14.29
CA THR A 51 11.87 15.60 -13.94
C THR A 51 10.48 14.97 -13.75
N LEU A 52 9.86 15.21 -12.60
CA LEU A 52 8.48 14.81 -12.38
C LEU A 52 7.59 15.64 -13.32
N THR A 53 7.00 14.99 -14.32
CA THR A 53 5.97 15.63 -15.16
C THR A 53 4.66 15.57 -14.39
N LYS A 54 4.14 16.73 -13.96
CA LYS A 54 2.85 16.79 -13.28
C LYS A 54 1.74 16.52 -14.28
N VAL A 55 0.63 15.95 -13.79
CA VAL A 55 -0.59 15.76 -14.60
C VAL A 55 -1.07 17.09 -15.22
N SER A 56 -0.81 18.22 -14.55
CA SER A 56 -1.16 19.57 -15.03
C SER A 56 -0.39 20.02 -16.28
N ASP A 57 0.76 19.43 -16.54
CA ASP A 57 1.71 19.91 -17.56
C ASP A 57 1.63 19.05 -18.85
N ILE A 58 0.64 18.17 -18.92
CA ILE A 58 0.42 17.27 -20.05
C ILE A 58 -0.28 18.04 -21.17
N ASP A 59 0.41 18.20 -22.30
CA ASP A 59 -0.18 18.70 -23.54
C ASP A 59 -0.66 17.53 -24.41
N VAL A 60 -1.95 17.53 -24.74
CA VAL A 60 -2.64 16.48 -25.52
C VAL A 60 -2.78 16.88 -27.00
N SER A 61 -2.28 18.06 -27.40
CA SER A 61 -2.37 18.58 -28.77
C SER A 61 -1.63 17.74 -29.82
N THR A 62 -0.73 16.85 -29.39
CA THR A 62 0.03 15.94 -30.26
C THR A 62 -0.22 14.47 -29.90
N VAL A 63 0.01 13.56 -30.85
CA VAL A 63 -0.13 12.11 -30.64
C VAL A 63 0.86 11.59 -29.58
N ASP A 64 2.09 12.13 -29.58
CA ASP A 64 3.11 11.79 -28.59
C ASP A 64 2.73 12.30 -27.19
N GLY A 65 2.23 13.54 -27.11
CA GLY A 65 1.71 14.14 -25.87
C GLY A 65 0.52 13.37 -25.29
N SER A 66 -0.41 12.95 -26.15
CA SER A 66 -1.54 12.09 -25.78
C SER A 66 -1.09 10.73 -25.23
N THR A 67 -0.06 10.13 -25.83
CA THR A 67 0.47 8.84 -25.37
C THR A 67 1.15 8.98 -24.01
N LYS A 68 1.89 10.07 -23.79
CA LYS A 68 2.48 10.42 -22.48
C LYS A 68 1.39 10.71 -21.44
N ALA A 69 0.32 11.39 -21.84
CA ALA A 69 -0.83 11.69 -20.99
C ALA A 69 -1.42 10.42 -20.38
N LEU A 70 -1.73 9.44 -21.25
CA LEU A 70 -2.30 8.16 -20.84
C LEU A 70 -1.39 7.41 -19.87
N LYS A 71 -0.07 7.44 -20.10
CA LYS A 71 0.90 6.79 -19.20
C LYS A 71 0.95 7.44 -17.81
N ILE A 72 0.89 8.77 -17.75
CA ILE A 72 0.90 9.49 -16.46
C ILE A 72 -0.41 9.24 -15.71
N ILE A 73 -1.54 9.29 -16.41
CA ILE A 73 -2.86 8.99 -15.83
C ILE A 73 -2.90 7.56 -15.29
N ASP A 74 -2.39 6.58 -16.04
CA ASP A 74 -2.31 5.18 -15.59
C ASP A 74 -1.46 5.03 -14.31
N GLY A 75 -0.31 5.71 -14.24
CA GLY A 75 0.51 5.78 -13.03
C GLY A 75 -0.24 6.40 -11.84
N ALA A 76 -0.93 7.51 -12.07
CA ALA A 76 -1.73 8.19 -11.05
C ALA A 76 -2.91 7.32 -10.56
N LEU A 77 -3.60 6.65 -11.48
CA LEU A 77 -4.69 5.72 -11.16
C LEU A 77 -4.18 4.52 -10.35
N SER A 78 -3.01 3.98 -10.70
CA SER A 78 -2.37 2.91 -9.93
C SER A 78 -2.09 3.34 -8.49
N ALA A 79 -1.56 4.55 -8.29
CA ALA A 79 -1.34 5.11 -6.95
C ALA A 79 -2.65 5.28 -6.16
N VAL A 80 -3.70 5.83 -6.78
CA VAL A 80 -5.02 6.00 -6.16
C VAL A 80 -5.63 4.64 -5.79
N ASN A 81 -5.54 3.65 -6.67
CA ASN A 81 -6.04 2.30 -6.41
C ASN A 81 -5.27 1.63 -5.28
N GLY A 82 -3.95 1.82 -5.18
CA GLY A 82 -3.14 1.35 -4.06
C GLY A 82 -3.59 1.94 -2.72
N GLN A 83 -3.92 3.24 -2.70
CA GLN A 83 -4.46 3.89 -1.50
C GLN A 83 -5.86 3.37 -1.15
N ARG A 84 -6.76 3.19 -2.13
CA ARG A 84 -8.09 2.61 -1.91
C ARG A 84 -8.02 1.18 -1.36
N ALA A 85 -7.09 0.36 -1.88
CA ALA A 85 -6.84 -0.97 -1.37
C ALA A 85 -6.39 -0.95 0.10
N SER A 86 -5.50 -0.01 0.46
CA SER A 86 -5.04 0.18 1.84
C SER A 86 -6.18 0.58 2.78
N PHE A 87 -7.07 1.48 2.34
CA PHE A 87 -8.27 1.81 3.11
C PHE A 87 -9.25 0.64 3.25
N GLY A 88 -9.46 -0.14 2.19
CA GLY A 88 -10.27 -1.35 2.26
C GLY A 88 -9.72 -2.39 3.25
N ALA A 89 -8.39 -2.56 3.28
CA ALA A 89 -7.73 -3.43 4.26
C ALA A 89 -7.91 -2.92 5.69
N LEU A 90 -7.78 -1.60 5.92
CA LEU A 90 -8.08 -0.98 7.22
C LEU A 90 -9.53 -1.21 7.64
N GLN A 91 -10.48 -1.03 6.71
CA GLN A 91 -11.90 -1.22 6.98
C GLN A 91 -12.20 -2.66 7.40
N SER A 92 -11.67 -3.65 6.68
CA SER A 92 -11.81 -5.08 7.03
C SER A 92 -11.23 -5.39 8.43
N ARG A 93 -10.09 -4.78 8.77
CA ARG A 93 -9.49 -4.90 10.10
C ARG A 93 -10.37 -4.25 11.18
N PHE A 94 -10.94 -3.07 10.92
CA PHE A 94 -11.86 -2.42 11.86
C PHE A 94 -13.11 -3.27 12.09
N GLU A 95 -13.71 -3.80 11.03
CA GLU A 95 -14.90 -4.64 11.12
C GLU A 95 -14.64 -5.94 11.90
N THR A 96 -13.51 -6.59 11.63
CA THR A 96 -13.07 -7.77 12.41
C THR A 96 -12.84 -7.41 13.88
N THR A 97 -12.20 -6.28 14.16
CA THR A 97 -11.93 -5.81 15.52
C THR A 97 -13.24 -5.52 16.26
N VAL A 98 -14.18 -4.84 15.62
CA VAL A 98 -15.50 -4.52 16.19
C VAL A 98 -16.27 -5.79 16.52
N ASN A 99 -16.32 -6.77 15.60
CA ASN A 99 -17.01 -8.05 15.84
C ASN A 99 -16.42 -8.82 17.03
N ASN A 100 -15.09 -8.83 17.16
CA ASN A 100 -14.40 -9.45 18.30
C ASN A 100 -14.71 -8.71 19.62
N LEU A 101 -14.72 -7.38 19.60
CA LEU A 101 -15.04 -6.56 20.77
C LEU A 101 -16.50 -6.74 21.20
N GLN A 102 -17.44 -6.81 20.25
CA GLN A 102 -18.85 -7.04 20.54
C GLN A 102 -19.07 -8.40 21.21
N SER A 103 -18.47 -9.46 20.66
CA SER A 103 -18.52 -10.80 21.25
C SER A 103 -17.93 -10.84 22.66
N THR A 104 -16.81 -10.14 22.86
CA THR A 104 -16.15 -10.04 24.18
C THR A 104 -17.03 -9.26 25.16
N SER A 105 -17.66 -8.17 24.72
CA SER A 105 -18.55 -7.35 25.54
C SER A 105 -19.79 -8.13 25.97
N GLU A 106 -20.37 -8.92 25.07
CA GLU A 106 -21.53 -9.78 25.35
C GLU A 106 -21.17 -10.87 26.37
N ASN A 107 -20.04 -11.55 26.18
CA ASN A 107 -19.52 -12.54 27.13
C ASN A 107 -19.23 -11.93 28.50
N MET A 108 -18.67 -10.72 28.54
CA MET A 108 -18.39 -10.01 29.79
C MET A 108 -19.68 -9.58 30.50
N SER A 109 -20.66 -9.09 29.75
CA SER A 109 -21.99 -8.74 30.27
C SER A 109 -22.68 -9.95 30.89
N ALA A 110 -22.71 -11.08 30.17
CA ALA A 110 -23.29 -12.33 30.66
C ALA A 110 -22.58 -12.84 31.93
N SER A 111 -21.25 -12.75 31.98
CA SER A 111 -20.46 -13.12 33.16
C SER A 111 -20.77 -12.20 34.35
N ARG A 112 -20.88 -10.88 34.13
CA ARG A 112 -21.26 -9.92 35.17
C ARG A 112 -22.68 -10.16 35.69
N SER A 113 -23.64 -10.46 34.81
CA SER A 113 -25.01 -10.82 35.21
C SER A 113 -25.01 -12.04 36.14
N ARG A 114 -24.27 -13.10 35.79
CA ARG A 114 -24.17 -14.30 36.62
C ARG A 114 -23.53 -14.03 38.00
N ILE A 115 -22.51 -13.18 38.05
CA ILE A 115 -21.89 -12.78 39.33
C ILE A 115 -22.90 -11.99 40.17
N GLN A 116 -23.58 -11.00 39.59
CA GLN A 116 -24.60 -10.22 40.29
C GLN A 116 -25.74 -11.10 40.81
N ASP A 117 -26.27 -12.00 39.98
CA ASP A 117 -27.35 -12.91 40.38
C ASP A 117 -26.92 -13.83 41.52
N ALA A 118 -25.67 -14.33 41.51
CA ALA A 118 -25.11 -15.13 42.59
C ALA A 118 -24.95 -14.32 43.90
N ASP A 119 -24.48 -13.07 43.80
CA ASP A 119 -24.35 -12.17 44.95
C ASP A 119 -25.73 -11.82 45.55
N PHE A 120 -26.73 -11.54 44.71
CA PHE A 120 -28.11 -11.29 45.16
C PHE A 120 -28.72 -12.53 45.81
N ALA A 121 -28.49 -13.72 45.26
CA ALA A 121 -28.96 -14.97 45.85
C ALA A 121 -28.33 -15.23 47.23
N ALA A 122 -27.02 -14.96 47.38
CA ALA A 122 -26.33 -15.10 48.65
C ALA A 122 -26.83 -14.10 49.72
N GLU A 123 -27.03 -12.84 49.34
CA GLU A 123 -27.55 -11.79 50.24
C GLU A 123 -28.99 -12.11 50.68
N THR A 124 -29.84 -12.52 49.74
CA THR A 124 -31.24 -12.90 50.03
C THR A 124 -31.31 -14.12 50.95
N ALA A 125 -30.42 -15.11 50.76
CA ALA A 125 -30.32 -16.26 51.65
C ALA A 125 -29.85 -15.89 53.07
N ASN A 126 -28.89 -14.94 53.18
CA ASN A 126 -28.44 -14.43 54.47
C ASN A 126 -29.52 -13.63 55.19
N LEU A 127 -30.26 -12.78 54.48
CA LEU A 127 -31.39 -12.02 55.02
C LEU A 127 -32.48 -12.98 55.53
N SER A 128 -32.86 -13.97 54.72
CA SER A 128 -33.87 -14.98 55.09
C SER A 128 -33.44 -15.76 56.32
N ARG A 129 -32.15 -16.18 56.40
CA ARG A 129 -31.60 -16.87 57.59
C ARG A 129 -31.67 -15.99 58.83
N SER A 130 -31.35 -14.70 58.69
CA SER A 130 -31.35 -13.74 59.81
C SER A 130 -32.77 -13.47 60.33
N GLN A 131 -33.76 -13.42 59.45
CA GLN A 131 -35.17 -13.28 59.83
C GLN A 131 -35.70 -14.51 60.57
N ILE A 132 -35.29 -15.72 60.18
CA ILE A 132 -35.66 -16.96 60.88
C ILE A 132 -35.04 -17.02 62.29
N LEU A 133 -33.80 -16.55 62.46
CA LEU A 133 -33.14 -16.56 63.78
C LEU A 133 -33.72 -15.55 64.78
N GLN A 134 -34.45 -14.55 64.31
CA GLN A 134 -35.11 -13.54 65.17
C GLN A 134 -36.53 -13.93 65.58
N GLN A 135 -37.11 -14.98 64.99
CA GLN A 135 -38.43 -15.53 65.32
C GLN A 135 -38.31 -16.78 66.19
#